data_AF-A0A258QQL3-F1
#
_entry.id   AF-A0A258QQL3-F1
#
_cell.length_a   1.000
_cell.length_b   1.000
_cell.length_c   1.000
_cell.angle_alpha   90.00
_cell.angle_beta   90.00
_cell.angle_gamma   90.00
#
_symmetry.space_group_name_H-M   'P 1'
#
loop_
_entity.id
_entity.type
_entity.pdbx_description
1 polymer ?
#
loop_
_entity_poly.entity_id
_entity_poly.type
_entity_poly.pdbx_seq_one_letter_code
_entity_poly.pdbx_strand_id
1 'polypeptide(L)'
;MKPQHTVHPKRQRGVALIVALLVLAIATGLAAAMITRNQNAFNATAAFENGARADELANSAFILAEALLNQDDRSIDGPADAWAQPLANIPIDGATISVRITDLQGRFNLNNLITVEGKVNVLAQERFQNLLRLLNLSPDISNEIIGFIDPSRSLDLGFSSSAARSSQMPAGQSLFSVTELRALAG
;
A
#
# COMPACT_ATOMS: atom_id res chain seq x y z
N MET A 1 11.54 26.37 -93.98
CA MET A 1 10.37 25.68 -93.37
C MET A 1 10.86 24.80 -92.22
N LYS A 2 10.60 25.18 -90.96
CA LYS A 2 10.73 24.34 -89.76
C LYS A 2 9.70 24.81 -88.72
N PRO A 3 8.83 23.95 -88.18
CA PRO A 3 7.86 24.34 -87.16
C PRO A 3 8.51 24.35 -85.78
N GLN A 4 8.13 25.31 -84.94
CA GLN A 4 8.53 25.36 -83.53
C GLN A 4 7.48 24.60 -82.70
N HIS A 5 7.91 23.57 -81.97
CA HIS A 5 7.06 22.85 -81.01
C HIS A 5 7.10 23.58 -79.66
N THR A 6 6.03 24.28 -79.31
CA THR A 6 5.82 24.78 -77.94
C THR A 6 5.28 23.63 -77.09
N VAL A 7 6.10 23.10 -76.19
CA VAL A 7 5.68 22.09 -75.22
C VAL A 7 4.86 22.77 -74.13
N HIS A 8 3.55 22.56 -74.13
CA HIS A 8 2.70 22.99 -73.01
C HIS A 8 2.91 22.05 -71.81
N PRO A 9 3.31 22.55 -70.63
CA PRO A 9 3.47 21.70 -69.46
C PRO A 9 2.10 21.11 -69.08
N LYS A 10 1.99 19.78 -69.10
CA LYS A 10 0.80 19.05 -68.63
C LYS A 10 0.56 19.40 -67.16
N ARG A 11 -0.60 19.99 -66.88
CA ARG A 11 -1.08 20.34 -65.53
C ARG A 11 -1.13 19.11 -64.61
N GLN A 12 -0.25 19.07 -63.63
CA GLN A 12 -0.15 18.03 -62.59
C GLN A 12 -1.26 18.14 -61.51
N ARG A 13 -2.53 18.23 -61.91
CA ARG A 13 -3.64 18.50 -60.98
C ARG A 13 -4.04 17.33 -60.08
N GLY A 14 -3.77 16.09 -60.48
CA GLY A 14 -4.11 14.90 -59.66
C GLY A 14 -3.07 14.58 -58.59
N VAL A 15 -1.78 14.69 -58.93
CA VAL A 15 -0.67 14.34 -58.03
C VAL A 15 -0.59 15.30 -56.84
N ALA A 16 -0.79 16.60 -57.07
CA ALA A 16 -0.77 17.61 -56.01
C ALA A 16 -1.85 17.37 -54.94
N LEU A 17 -3.05 16.92 -55.34
CA LEU A 17 -4.13 16.61 -54.40
C LEU A 17 -3.81 15.38 -53.55
N ILE A 18 -3.26 14.33 -54.16
CA ILE A 18 -2.85 13.11 -53.43
C ILE A 18 -1.77 13.44 -52.41
N VAL A 19 -0.75 14.23 -52.79
CA VAL A 19 0.31 14.67 -51.86
C VAL A 19 -0.28 15.51 -50.73
N ALA A 20 -1.19 16.44 -51.03
CA ALA A 20 -1.85 17.25 -50.00
C ALA A 20 -2.67 16.40 -49.02
N LEU A 21 -3.43 15.42 -49.52
CA LEU A 21 -4.19 14.49 -48.67
C LEU A 21 -3.27 13.58 -47.84
N LEU A 22 -2.14 13.14 -48.40
CA LEU A 22 -1.17 12.32 -47.68
C LEU A 22 -0.51 13.13 -46.54
N VAL A 23 -0.10 14.36 -46.82
CA VAL A 23 0.45 15.27 -45.81
C VAL A 23 -0.59 15.56 -44.72
N LEU A 24 -1.85 15.81 -45.10
CA LEU A 24 -2.94 16.02 -44.15
C LEU A 24 -3.20 14.78 -43.29
N ALA A 25 -3.20 13.58 -43.88
CA ALA A 25 -3.41 12.33 -43.16
C ALA A 25 -2.28 12.10 -42.12
N ILE A 26 -1.02 12.34 -42.51
CA ILE A 26 0.13 12.24 -41.62
C ILE A 26 0.05 13.29 -40.50
N ALA A 27 -0.25 14.54 -40.85
CA ALA A 27 -0.38 15.63 -39.89
C ALA A 27 -1.50 15.35 -38.87
N THR A 28 -2.64 14.82 -39.33
CA THR A 28 -3.76 14.44 -38.47
C THR A 28 -3.39 13.27 -37.56
N GLY A 29 -2.72 12.24 -38.10
CA GLY A 29 -2.23 11.12 -37.30
C GLY A 29 -1.25 11.55 -36.20
N LEU A 30 -0.33 12.47 -36.53
CA LEU A 30 0.60 13.04 -35.57
C LEU A 30 -0.11 13.88 -34.50
N ALA A 31 -1.06 14.71 -34.90
CA ALA A 31 -1.87 15.52 -33.97
C ALA A 31 -2.66 14.62 -33.00
N ALA A 32 -3.30 13.56 -33.50
CA ALA A 32 -4.02 12.59 -32.66
C ALA A 32 -3.07 11.89 -31.66
N ALA A 33 -1.89 11.46 -32.10
CA ALA A 33 -0.89 10.85 -31.22
C ALA A 33 -0.40 11.83 -30.14
N MET A 34 -0.18 13.10 -30.49
CA MET A 34 0.20 14.15 -29.53
C MET A 34 -0.89 14.40 -28.49
N ILE A 35 -2.17 14.48 -28.90
CA ILE A 35 -3.29 14.66 -27.98
C ILE A 35 -3.33 13.53 -26.95
N THR A 36 -3.26 12.28 -27.40
CA THR A 36 -3.25 11.11 -26.51
C THR A 36 -2.06 11.13 -25.56
N ARG A 37 -0.86 11.46 -26.06
CA ARG A 37 0.34 11.56 -25.23
C ARG A 37 0.22 12.67 -24.17
N ASN A 38 -0.32 13.82 -24.55
CA ASN A 38 -0.53 14.94 -23.63
C ASN A 38 -1.58 14.60 -22.56
N GLN A 39 -2.67 13.93 -22.94
CA GLN A 39 -3.69 13.46 -22.00
C GLN A 39 -3.08 12.50 -20.97
N ASN A 40 -2.26 11.55 -21.41
CA ASN A 40 -1.59 10.61 -20.52
C ASN A 40 -0.60 11.30 -19.59
N ALA A 41 0.19 12.25 -20.11
CA ALA A 41 1.12 13.03 -19.31
C ALA A 41 0.37 13.85 -18.24
N PHE A 42 -0.71 14.53 -18.62
CA PHE A 42 -1.55 15.30 -17.71
C PHE A 42 -2.14 14.43 -16.60
N ASN A 43 -2.71 13.27 -16.95
CA ASN A 43 -3.27 12.34 -15.98
C ASN A 43 -2.21 11.80 -15.01
N ALA A 44 -1.00 11.49 -15.50
CA ALA A 44 0.10 11.04 -14.67
C ALA A 44 0.56 12.13 -13.68
N THR A 45 0.69 13.38 -14.15
CA THR A 45 1.01 14.53 -13.29
C THR A 45 -0.09 14.77 -12.25
N ALA A 46 -1.35 14.76 -12.64
CA ALA A 46 -2.48 14.93 -11.72
C ALA A 46 -2.53 13.82 -10.66
N ALA A 47 -2.26 12.56 -11.05
CA ALA A 47 -2.16 11.45 -10.11
C ALA A 47 -1.01 11.63 -9.11
N PHE A 48 0.15 12.08 -9.58
CA PHE A 48 1.30 12.37 -8.73
C PHE A 48 1.00 13.50 -7.73
N GLU A 49 0.44 14.61 -8.19
CA GLU A 49 0.05 15.74 -7.33
C GLU A 49 -1.01 15.33 -6.29
N ASN A 50 -2.02 14.57 -6.70
CA ASN A 50 -3.04 14.07 -5.78
C ASN A 50 -2.44 13.12 -4.73
N GLY A 51 -1.48 12.28 -5.12
CA GLY A 51 -0.74 11.42 -4.19
C GLY A 51 0.04 12.24 -3.16
N ALA A 52 0.81 13.24 -3.60
CA ALA A 52 1.56 14.11 -2.71
C ALA A 52 0.64 14.88 -1.73
N ARG A 53 -0.51 15.37 -2.21
CA ARG A 53 -1.52 16.00 -1.35
C ARG A 53 -2.11 15.02 -0.34
N ALA A 54 -2.40 13.78 -0.74
CA ALA A 54 -2.91 12.77 0.17
C ALA A 54 -1.90 12.45 1.29
N ASP A 55 -0.60 12.39 0.97
CA ASP A 55 0.46 12.18 1.97
C ASP A 55 0.57 13.36 2.95
N GLU A 56 0.49 14.60 2.47
CA GLU A 56 0.51 15.80 3.32
C GLU A 56 -0.73 15.87 4.24
N LEU A 57 -1.90 15.53 3.71
CA LEU A 57 -3.14 15.41 4.47
C LEU A 57 -3.07 14.29 5.52
N ALA A 58 -2.47 13.15 5.19
CA ALA A 58 -2.24 12.06 6.14
C ALA A 58 -1.30 12.49 7.28
N ASN A 59 -0.23 13.23 6.97
CA ASN A 59 0.67 13.77 7.98
C ASN A 59 -0.04 14.79 8.88
N SER A 60 -0.87 15.65 8.30
CA SER A 60 -1.71 16.58 9.06
C SER A 60 -2.69 15.86 10.00
N ALA A 61 -3.26 14.74 9.56
CA ALA A 61 -4.11 13.89 10.40
C ALA A 61 -3.33 13.26 11.57
N PHE A 62 -2.06 12.93 11.40
CA PHE A 62 -1.20 12.45 12.47
C PHE A 62 -0.95 13.54 13.53
N ILE A 63 -0.65 14.76 13.09
CA ILE A 63 -0.48 15.91 14.00
C ILE A 63 -1.77 16.17 14.80
N LEU A 64 -2.93 16.08 14.16
CA LEU A 64 -4.22 16.17 14.85
C LEU A 64 -4.39 15.06 15.89
N ALA A 65 -4.05 13.81 15.54
CA ALA A 65 -4.12 12.69 16.47
C ALA A 65 -3.19 12.89 17.68
N GLU A 66 -1.96 13.38 17.45
CA GLU A 66 -1.02 13.71 18.52
C GLU A 66 -1.55 14.82 19.43
N ALA A 67 -2.14 15.87 18.86
CA ALA A 67 -2.76 16.94 19.63
C ALA A 67 -3.91 16.43 20.52
N LEU A 68 -4.77 15.55 20.00
CA LEU A 68 -5.84 14.92 20.77
C LEU A 68 -5.29 14.08 21.93
N LEU A 69 -4.26 13.28 21.69
CA LEU A 69 -3.62 12.44 22.71
C LEU A 69 -2.82 13.26 23.74
N ASN A 70 -2.33 14.44 23.38
CA ASN A 70 -1.63 15.34 24.31
C ASN A 70 -2.60 16.14 25.18
N GLN A 71 -3.84 16.33 24.74
CA GLN A 71 -4.88 17.01 25.50
C GLN A 71 -5.53 16.09 26.55
N ASP A 72 -5.40 14.78 26.38
CA ASP A 72 -6.06 13.78 27.20
C ASP A 72 -5.39 13.55 28.57
N ASP A 73 -6.19 13.14 29.55
CA ASP A 73 -5.69 12.72 30.86
C ASP A 73 -5.24 11.25 30.81
N ARG A 74 -3.92 11.06 30.75
CA ARG A 74 -3.26 9.75 30.61
C ARG A 74 -3.38 8.81 31.82
N SER A 75 -4.16 9.19 32.83
CA SER A 75 -4.32 8.36 34.04
C SER A 75 -5.26 7.18 33.82
N ILE A 76 -6.26 7.32 32.95
CA ILE A 76 -7.23 6.28 32.62
C ILE A 76 -7.59 6.39 31.14
N ASP A 77 -7.20 5.38 30.35
CA ASP A 77 -7.56 5.28 28.94
C ASP A 77 -8.80 4.39 28.76
N GLY A 78 -9.75 4.80 27.91
CA GLY A 78 -10.96 4.06 27.65
C GLY A 78 -11.70 4.44 26.35
N PRO A 79 -12.71 3.64 25.95
CA PRO A 79 -13.46 3.89 24.71
C PRO A 79 -14.30 5.17 24.71
N ALA A 80 -14.46 5.82 25.87
CA ALA A 80 -15.22 7.05 26.04
C ALA A 80 -14.38 8.30 25.78
N ASP A 81 -13.06 8.17 25.69
CA ASP A 81 -12.15 9.30 25.56
C ASP A 81 -12.29 9.96 24.20
N ALA A 82 -11.95 11.25 24.14
CA ALA A 82 -12.09 12.05 22.92
C ALA A 82 -11.25 11.48 21.77
N TRP A 83 -10.05 10.97 22.06
CA TRP A 83 -9.18 10.34 21.05
C TRP A 83 -9.77 9.03 20.51
N ALA A 84 -10.56 8.30 21.31
CA ALA A 84 -11.16 7.02 20.92
C ALA A 84 -12.38 7.19 20.02
N GLN A 85 -12.96 8.40 19.95
CA GLN A 85 -14.07 8.71 19.05
C GLN A 85 -13.59 8.90 17.61
N PRO A 86 -14.18 8.20 16.62
CA PRO A 86 -13.78 8.35 15.23
C PRO A 86 -14.20 9.73 14.70
N LEU A 87 -13.24 10.44 14.11
CA LEU A 87 -13.49 11.67 13.37
C LEU A 87 -13.67 11.32 11.89
N ALA A 88 -14.91 11.24 11.43
CA ALA A 88 -15.22 10.82 10.06
C ALA A 88 -15.60 12.01 9.17
N ASN A 89 -15.28 11.88 7.88
CA ASN A 89 -15.74 12.76 6.81
C ASN A 89 -15.40 14.25 6.98
N ILE A 90 -14.21 14.58 7.48
CA ILE A 90 -13.75 15.97 7.59
C ILE A 90 -13.42 16.49 6.17
N PRO A 91 -14.14 17.51 5.64
CA PRO A 91 -13.86 18.05 4.32
C PRO A 91 -12.65 18.98 4.35
N ILE A 92 -11.66 18.75 3.47
CA ILE A 92 -10.46 19.58 3.32
C ILE A 92 -10.13 19.70 1.83
N ASP A 93 -10.21 20.90 1.26
CA ASP A 93 -9.75 21.28 -0.09
C ASP A 93 -9.97 20.21 -1.18
N GLY A 94 -11.23 19.81 -1.38
CA GLY A 94 -11.62 18.84 -2.42
C GLY A 94 -11.33 17.37 -2.06
N ALA A 95 -10.87 17.11 -0.84
CA ALA A 95 -10.68 15.80 -0.25
C ALA A 95 -11.50 15.64 1.03
N THR A 96 -11.50 14.42 1.56
CA THR A 96 -12.17 14.08 2.81
C THR A 96 -11.26 13.18 3.63
N ILE A 97 -11.04 13.55 4.89
CA ILE A 97 -10.21 12.79 5.83
C ILE A 97 -11.11 12.10 6.84
N SER A 98 -10.74 10.88 7.21
CA SER A 98 -11.28 10.18 8.38
C SER A 98 -10.13 9.71 9.27
N VAL A 99 -10.22 10.00 10.56
CA VAL A 99 -9.22 9.64 11.57
C VAL A 99 -9.86 8.71 12.60
N ARG A 100 -9.17 7.62 12.91
CA ARG A 100 -9.53 6.70 13.99
C ARG A 100 -8.26 6.32 14.71
N ILE A 101 -8.23 6.57 16.01
CA ILE A 101 -7.18 6.11 16.90
C ILE A 101 -7.70 4.84 17.58
N THR A 102 -6.82 3.87 17.82
CA THR A 102 -7.20 2.60 18.46
C THR A 102 -6.10 2.20 19.40
N ASP A 103 -6.46 1.92 20.65
CA ASP A 103 -5.51 1.38 21.61
C ASP A 103 -5.11 -0.06 21.20
N LEU A 104 -3.80 -0.24 21.03
CA LEU A 104 -3.21 -1.53 20.71
C LEU A 104 -2.92 -2.36 21.97
N GLN A 105 -2.86 -1.74 23.16
CA GLN A 105 -2.66 -2.44 24.45
C GLN A 105 -3.88 -3.28 24.86
N GLY A 106 -5.08 -2.94 24.37
CA GLY A 106 -6.27 -3.80 24.45
C GLY A 106 -6.19 -5.12 23.66
N ARG A 107 -5.14 -5.34 22.86
CA ARG A 107 -4.92 -6.60 22.10
C ARG A 107 -3.83 -7.45 22.75
N PHE A 108 -3.86 -8.76 22.48
CA PHE A 108 -2.79 -9.65 22.92
C PHE A 108 -1.48 -9.33 22.16
N ASN A 109 -0.44 -8.92 22.88
CA ASN A 109 0.88 -8.70 22.31
C ASN A 109 1.61 -10.02 22.08
N LEU A 110 1.79 -10.40 20.81
CA LEU A 110 2.45 -11.64 20.41
C LEU A 110 3.91 -11.74 20.84
N ASN A 111 4.59 -10.61 21.01
CA ASN A 111 5.96 -10.58 21.52
C ASN A 111 6.04 -11.05 22.98
N ASN A 112 4.93 -11.07 23.73
CA ASN A 112 4.90 -11.60 25.10
C ASN A 112 5.03 -13.12 25.17
N LEU A 113 4.96 -13.84 24.04
CA LEU A 113 5.17 -15.30 23.98
C LEU A 113 6.60 -15.70 24.35
N ILE A 114 7.56 -14.80 24.16
CA ILE A 114 8.95 -14.97 24.59
C ILE A 114 9.27 -13.93 25.67
N THR A 115 9.84 -14.38 26.77
CA THR A 115 10.34 -13.53 27.85
C THR A 115 11.59 -12.75 27.40
N VAL A 116 11.93 -11.68 28.11
CA VAL A 116 13.16 -10.90 27.85
C VAL A 116 14.42 -11.78 27.92
N GLU A 117 14.38 -12.88 28.67
CA GLU A 117 15.46 -13.86 28.79
C GLU A 117 15.52 -14.87 27.62
N GLY A 118 14.67 -14.73 26.60
CA GLY A 118 14.62 -15.66 25.46
C GLY A 118 13.96 -17.00 25.78
N LYS A 119 13.22 -17.09 26.90
CA LYS A 119 12.46 -18.31 27.28
C LYS A 119 11.00 -18.16 26.89
N VAL A 120 10.34 -19.26 26.55
CA VAL A 120 8.89 -19.27 26.31
C VAL A 120 8.16 -18.83 27.58
N ASN A 121 7.27 -17.85 27.43
CA ASN A 121 6.39 -17.42 28.49
C ASN A 121 5.14 -18.32 28.51
N VAL A 122 5.19 -19.38 29.31
CA VAL A 122 4.13 -20.40 29.38
C VAL A 122 2.77 -19.78 29.69
N LEU A 123 2.70 -18.82 30.62
CA LEU A 123 1.45 -18.15 30.95
C LEU A 123 0.88 -17.34 29.78
N ALA A 124 1.73 -16.63 29.03
CA ALA A 124 1.29 -15.90 27.84
C ALA A 124 0.85 -16.86 26.72
N GLN A 125 1.57 -17.97 26.55
CA GLN A 125 1.24 -19.02 25.58
C GLN A 125 -0.14 -19.63 25.88
N GLU A 126 -0.41 -20.01 27.12
CA GLU A 126 -1.71 -20.55 27.53
C GLU A 126 -2.86 -19.56 27.30
N ARG A 127 -2.64 -18.28 27.64
CA ARG A 127 -3.62 -17.19 27.37
C ARG A 127 -3.88 -17.02 25.88
N PHE A 128 -2.84 -17.08 25.05
CA PHE A 128 -2.98 -16.99 23.61
C PHE A 128 -3.69 -18.21 23.02
N GLN A 129 -3.36 -19.42 23.47
CA GLN A 129 -4.07 -20.64 23.05
C GLN A 129 -5.54 -20.63 23.48
N ASN A 130 -5.88 -20.07 24.65
CA ASN A 130 -7.26 -19.85 25.06
C ASN A 130 -7.97 -18.88 24.09
N LEU A 131 -7.32 -17.76 23.72
CA LEU A 131 -7.85 -16.82 22.74
C LEU A 131 -8.07 -17.49 21.37
N LEU A 132 -7.10 -18.28 20.89
CA LEU A 132 -7.22 -19.03 19.62
C LEU A 132 -8.41 -19.98 19.65
N ARG A 133 -8.60 -20.72 20.76
CA ARG A 133 -9.77 -21.60 20.94
C ARG A 133 -11.08 -20.84 20.93
N LEU A 134 -11.17 -19.68 21.61
CA LEU A 134 -12.36 -18.82 21.60
C LEU A 134 -12.69 -18.31 20.18
N LEU A 135 -11.66 -18.11 19.34
CA LEU A 135 -11.80 -17.72 17.95
C LEU A 135 -12.00 -18.90 16.98
N ASN A 136 -12.13 -20.14 17.48
CA ASN A 136 -12.19 -21.38 16.69
C ASN A 136 -10.98 -21.59 15.76
N LEU A 137 -9.78 -21.18 16.20
CA LEU A 137 -8.52 -21.39 15.51
C LEU A 137 -7.70 -22.49 16.18
N SER A 138 -6.78 -23.12 15.42
CA SER A 138 -5.90 -24.15 15.98
C SER A 138 -4.95 -23.54 17.04
N PRO A 139 -4.84 -24.14 18.24
CA PRO A 139 -3.86 -23.72 19.24
C PRO A 139 -2.40 -23.86 18.77
N ASP A 140 -2.15 -24.69 17.76
CA ASP A 140 -0.80 -24.95 17.22
C ASP A 140 -0.16 -23.71 16.60
N ILE A 141 -0.97 -22.75 16.16
CA ILE A 141 -0.51 -21.44 15.66
C ILE A 141 0.38 -20.74 16.70
N SER A 142 0.11 -20.92 17.99
CA SER A 142 0.96 -20.37 19.05
C SER A 142 2.39 -20.89 18.98
N ASN A 143 2.56 -22.17 18.64
CA ASN A 143 3.87 -22.81 18.58
C ASN A 143 4.61 -22.41 17.31
N GLU A 144 3.89 -22.24 16.20
CA GLU A 144 4.44 -21.71 14.95
C GLU A 144 4.96 -20.28 15.13
N ILE A 145 4.21 -19.40 15.80
CA ILE A 145 4.65 -18.03 16.10
C ILE A 145 5.89 -18.04 17.03
N ILE A 146 5.93 -18.93 18.03
CA ILE A 146 7.12 -19.08 18.88
C ILE A 146 8.34 -19.50 18.04
N GLY A 147 8.18 -20.46 17.14
CA GLY A 147 9.23 -20.89 16.23
C GLY A 147 9.66 -19.79 15.24
N PHE A 148 8.76 -18.87 14.89
CA PHE A 148 9.07 -17.71 14.06
C PHE A 148 9.92 -16.67 14.83
N ILE A 149 9.52 -16.33 16.06
CA ILE A 149 10.22 -15.36 16.90
C ILE A 149 11.59 -15.92 17.34
N ASP A 150 11.64 -17.20 17.71
CA ASP A 150 12.87 -17.92 18.09
C ASP A 150 13.06 -19.20 17.25
N PRO A 151 13.79 -19.10 16.13
CA PRO A 151 14.08 -20.24 15.24
C PRO A 151 14.87 -21.38 15.90
N SER A 152 15.55 -21.14 17.04
CA SER A 152 16.23 -22.21 17.76
C SER A 152 15.24 -23.16 18.43
N ARG A 153 14.04 -22.67 18.76
CA ARG A 153 12.97 -23.43 19.43
C ARG A 153 12.12 -24.25 18.49
N SER A 154 12.00 -23.86 17.21
CA SER A 154 11.31 -24.70 16.22
C SER A 154 11.99 -26.06 16.05
N LEU A 155 13.32 -26.10 16.17
CA LEU A 155 14.13 -27.31 16.11
C LEU A 155 13.96 -28.20 17.35
N ASP A 156 13.83 -27.59 18.54
CA ASP A 156 13.71 -28.27 19.84
C ASP A 156 12.32 -28.91 20.04
N LEU A 157 11.26 -28.24 19.55
CA LEU A 157 9.88 -28.70 19.70
C LEU A 157 9.43 -29.73 18.65
N GLY A 158 10.35 -30.22 17.80
CA GLY A 158 10.05 -31.24 16.80
C GLY A 158 9.12 -30.78 15.67
N PHE A 159 8.88 -29.46 15.55
CA PHE A 159 8.14 -28.90 14.44
C PHE A 159 9.02 -28.90 13.19
N SER A 160 8.83 -29.89 12.33
CA SER A 160 9.32 -29.81 10.95
C SER A 160 8.46 -28.79 10.22
N SER A 161 8.90 -27.54 10.17
CA SER A 161 8.25 -26.54 9.33
C SER A 161 8.46 -26.94 7.87
N SER A 162 7.50 -27.69 7.31
CA SER A 162 7.30 -27.79 5.87
C SER A 162 6.80 -26.46 5.29
N ALA A 163 6.49 -25.47 6.14
CA ALA A 163 6.53 -24.06 5.79
C ALA A 163 7.98 -23.72 5.43
N ALA A 164 8.31 -24.05 4.18
CA ALA A 164 9.54 -23.74 3.51
C ALA A 164 9.96 -22.34 3.94
N ARG A 165 11.15 -22.26 4.55
CA ARG A 165 11.88 -21.04 4.84
C ARG A 165 11.72 -20.08 3.67
N SER A 166 10.73 -19.20 3.74
CA SER A 166 10.57 -18.16 2.74
C SER A 166 11.79 -17.26 2.94
N SER A 167 12.45 -16.90 1.86
CA SER A 167 13.63 -16.03 1.81
C SER A 167 13.38 -14.61 2.34
N GLN A 168 12.23 -14.40 2.98
CA GLN A 168 11.71 -13.16 3.55
C GLN A 168 11.66 -13.16 5.07
N MET A 169 12.11 -14.22 5.76
CA MET A 169 12.14 -14.25 7.23
C MET A 169 13.32 -13.44 7.80
N PRO A 170 13.13 -12.32 8.51
CA PRO A 170 14.13 -11.84 9.45
C PRO A 170 14.13 -12.80 10.65
N ALA A 171 15.12 -13.67 10.70
CA ALA A 171 15.24 -14.70 11.73
C ALA A 171 15.64 -14.10 13.10
N GLY A 172 14.88 -14.43 14.16
CA GLY A 172 15.33 -14.32 15.55
C GLY A 172 15.10 -12.97 16.25
N GLN A 173 14.05 -12.23 15.89
CA GLN A 173 13.71 -10.95 16.54
C GLN A 173 12.21 -10.88 16.86
N SER A 174 11.84 -9.93 17.73
CA SER A 174 10.44 -9.60 17.98
C SER A 174 9.73 -9.18 16.70
N LEU A 175 8.43 -9.47 16.59
CA LEU A 175 7.60 -9.04 15.46
C LEU A 175 7.56 -7.51 15.40
N PHE A 176 7.88 -6.93 14.24
CA PHE A 176 7.79 -5.49 13.98
C PHE A 176 6.41 -5.10 13.46
N SER A 177 5.74 -6.01 12.73
CA SER A 177 4.40 -5.79 12.19
C SER A 177 3.54 -7.05 12.26
N VAL A 178 2.23 -6.87 12.50
CA VAL A 178 1.23 -7.95 12.42
C VAL A 178 1.13 -8.51 10.99
N THR A 179 1.53 -7.75 9.97
CA THR A 179 1.55 -8.21 8.58
C THR A 179 2.48 -9.40 8.38
N GLU A 180 3.51 -9.54 9.21
CA GLU A 180 4.44 -10.68 9.19
C GLU A 180 3.72 -12.02 9.46
N LEU A 181 2.57 -12.01 10.14
CA LEU A 181 1.76 -13.22 10.34
C LEU A 181 1.21 -13.80 9.03
N ARG A 182 1.10 -13.00 7.95
CA ARG A 182 0.71 -13.55 6.64
C ARG A 182 1.74 -14.54 6.11
N ALA A 183 3.01 -14.39 6.47
CA ALA A 183 4.05 -15.33 6.07
C ALA A 183 3.92 -16.70 6.75
N LEU A 184 3.16 -16.79 7.86
CA LEU A 184 2.87 -18.03 8.57
C LEU A 184 1.64 -18.76 8.02
N ALA A 185 0.71 -18.04 7.39
CA ALA A 185 -0.62 -18.56 7.07
C ALA A 185 -0.70 -19.42 5.79
N GLY A 186 0.33 -19.44 4.93
CA GLY A 186 0.35 -20.26 3.70
C GLY A 186 -0.78 -19.97 2.72
#